data_AF-A0A953AZL5-F1
#
_entry.id   AF-A0A953AZL5-F1
#
_cell.length_a   1.000
_cell.length_b   1.000
_cell.length_c   1.000
_cell.angle_alpha   90.00
_cell.angle_beta   90.00
_cell.angle_gamma   90.00
#
_symmetry.space_group_name_H-M   'P 1'
#
loop_
_entity.id
_entity.type
_entity.pdbx_description
1 polymer ?
#
loop_
_entity_poly.entity_id
_entity_poly.type
_entity_poly.pdbx_seq_one_letter_code
_entity_poly.pdbx_strand_id
1 'polypeptide(L)'
;SCDYDASGYDVVAKVQFLGTRGPAAGTDEGAFGYFVAIVDAKADVLARQEFDSSFQFKGKTRAGVVEELEEKIPPASGTAPYTIYVGFQLTPDELAFNRGQVR
;
A
#
# COMPACT_ATOMS: atom_id res chain seq x y z
N SER A 1 24.73 -33.68 -4.14
CA SER A 1 24.85 -32.27 -3.72
C SER A 1 23.46 -31.71 -3.70
N CYS A 2 22.92 -31.33 -2.53
CA CYS A 2 21.67 -30.57 -2.50
C CYS A 2 22.06 -29.11 -2.71
N ASP A 3 22.01 -28.64 -3.95
CA ASP A 3 22.01 -27.22 -4.23
C ASP A 3 20.64 -26.71 -3.79
N TYR A 4 20.60 -26.03 -2.65
CA TYR A 4 19.49 -25.16 -2.30
C TYR A 4 19.79 -23.86 -3.03
N ASP A 5 19.30 -23.74 -4.25
CA ASP A 5 19.12 -22.49 -4.94
C ASP A 5 18.23 -21.61 -4.06
N ALA A 6 18.89 -20.78 -3.24
CA ALA A 6 18.33 -19.78 -2.36
C ALA A 6 17.68 -18.66 -3.18
N SER A 7 16.70 -19.04 -3.99
CA SER A 7 15.82 -18.15 -4.71
C SER A 7 14.91 -17.53 -3.67
N GLY A 8 14.98 -16.20 -3.54
CA GLY A 8 14.07 -15.45 -2.69
C GLY A 8 12.60 -15.69 -3.07
N TYR A 9 11.69 -15.15 -2.28
CA TYR A 9 10.26 -15.25 -2.55
C TYR A 9 9.83 -14.07 -3.43
N ASP A 10 9.18 -14.35 -4.54
CA ASP A 10 8.52 -13.33 -5.36
C ASP A 10 7.08 -13.14 -4.86
N VAL A 11 6.74 -11.90 -4.50
CA VAL A 11 5.43 -11.50 -4.03
C VAL A 11 4.76 -10.68 -5.11
N VAL A 12 3.70 -11.23 -5.69
CA VAL A 12 2.84 -10.52 -6.64
C VAL A 12 1.49 -10.24 -5.97
N ALA A 13 1.14 -8.97 -5.81
CA ALA A 13 -0.10 -8.54 -5.18
C ALA A 13 -0.84 -7.53 -6.07
N LYS A 14 -2.18 -7.60 -6.05
CA LYS A 14 -3.05 -6.58 -6.65
C LYS A 14 -3.84 -5.89 -5.55
N VAL A 15 -3.69 -4.58 -5.44
CA VAL A 15 -4.41 -3.79 -4.45
C VAL A 15 -5.42 -2.91 -5.17
N GLN A 16 -6.69 -3.07 -4.83
CA GLN A 16 -7.75 -2.22 -5.36
C GLN A 16 -8.10 -1.14 -4.34
N PHE A 17 -7.96 0.11 -4.76
CA PHE A 17 -8.44 1.26 -4.01
C PHE A 17 -9.75 1.76 -4.60
N LEU A 18 -10.69 2.12 -3.73
CA LEU A 18 -11.98 2.72 -4.11
C LEU A 18 -12.13 4.06 -3.39
N GLY A 19 -12.22 5.14 -4.17
CA GLY A 19 -12.38 6.50 -3.68
C GLY A 19 -13.79 7.02 -3.93
N THR A 20 -14.31 7.83 -3.00
CA THR A 20 -15.54 8.61 -3.20
C THR A 20 -15.19 10.10 -3.17
N ARG A 21 -15.64 10.84 -4.18
CA ARG A 21 -15.44 12.29 -4.30
C ARG A 21 -16.34 13.01 -3.30
N GLY A 22 -15.73 13.82 -2.42
CA GLY A 22 -16.47 14.63 -1.46
C GLY A 22 -17.27 15.75 -2.16
N PRO A 23 -18.39 16.20 -1.58
CA PRO A 23 -19.25 17.23 -2.19
C PRO A 23 -18.56 18.61 -2.32
N ALA A 24 -17.54 18.87 -1.51
CA ALA A 24 -16.73 20.09 -1.56
C ALA A 24 -15.49 19.97 -2.47
N ALA A 25 -15.27 18.80 -3.10
CA ALA A 25 -14.11 18.60 -3.97
C ALA A 25 -14.28 19.42 -5.26
N GLY A 26 -13.44 20.46 -5.41
CA GLY A 26 -13.40 21.31 -6.60
C GLY A 26 -12.74 20.67 -7.82
N THR A 27 -12.11 19.51 -7.65
CA THR A 27 -11.38 18.77 -8.69
C THR A 27 -12.07 17.44 -9.03
N ASP A 28 -11.86 16.97 -10.25
CA ASP A 28 -12.28 15.63 -10.70
C ASP A 28 -11.16 14.58 -10.53
N GLU A 29 -10.10 14.97 -9.81
CA GLU A 29 -8.93 14.17 -9.49
C GLU A 29 -8.70 14.18 -7.98
N GLY A 30 -8.22 13.07 -7.42
CA GLY A 30 -7.77 12.98 -6.04
C GLY A 30 -6.49 12.15 -5.93
N ALA A 31 -5.39 12.76 -5.47
CA ALA A 31 -4.13 12.07 -5.21
C ALA A 31 -4.10 11.52 -3.79
N PHE A 32 -3.40 10.40 -3.59
CA PHE A 32 -3.17 9.82 -2.28
C PHE A 32 -1.86 9.04 -2.27
N GLY A 33 -1.16 9.08 -1.14
CA GLY A 33 0.00 8.23 -0.88
C GLY A 33 -0.43 6.94 -0.20
N TYR A 34 0.23 5.83 -0.53
CA TYR A 34 0.13 4.57 0.19
C TYR A 34 1.50 3.94 0.37
N PHE A 35 1.63 3.01 1.30
CA PHE A 35 2.84 2.24 1.51
C PHE A 35 2.54 0.76 1.55
N VAL A 36 3.54 -0.02 1.15
CA VAL A 36 3.58 -1.46 1.30
C VAL A 36 4.76 -1.78 2.20
N ALA A 37 4.53 -2.54 3.26
CA ALA A 37 5.58 -2.99 4.16
C ALA A 37 5.53 -4.50 4.34
N ILE A 38 6.69 -5.13 4.28
CA ILE A 38 6.87 -6.56 4.51
C ILE A 38 7.54 -6.70 5.87
N VAL A 39 6.91 -7.46 6.75
CA VAL A 39 7.46 -7.73 8.09
C VAL A 39 7.67 -9.23 8.30
N ASP A 40 8.65 -9.56 9.14
CA ASP A 40 8.88 -10.93 9.58
C ASP A 40 7.91 -11.36 10.69
N ALA A 41 8.05 -12.60 11.16
CA ALA A 41 7.25 -13.14 12.26
C ALA A 41 7.44 -12.41 13.61
N LYS A 42 8.49 -11.60 13.77
CA LYS A 42 8.75 -10.76 14.95
C LYS A 42 8.23 -9.33 14.78
N ALA A 43 7.57 -9.03 13.67
CA ALA A 43 7.11 -7.71 13.25
C ALA A 43 8.26 -6.71 12.95
N ASP A 44 9.46 -7.23 12.64
CA ASP A 44 10.55 -6.41 12.13
C ASP A 44 10.31 -6.06 10.66
N VAL A 45 10.44 -4.78 10.29
CA VAL A 45 10.24 -4.31 8.91
C VAL A 45 11.44 -4.71 8.06
N LEU A 46 11.19 -5.60 7.09
CA LEU A 46 12.20 -6.11 6.16
C LEU A 46 12.33 -5.22 4.92
N ALA A 47 11.19 -4.76 4.42
CA ALA A 47 11.09 -3.86 3.29
C ALA A 47 9.89 -2.94 3.49
N ARG A 48 10.03 -1.68 3.06
CA ARG A 48 8.93 -0.71 3.00
C ARG A 48 9.14 0.17 1.79
N GLN A 49 8.08 0.34 1.01
CA GLN A 49 8.07 1.25 -0.12
C GLN A 49 6.80 2.11 -0.09
N GLU A 50 6.98 3.38 -0.44
CA GLU A 50 5.90 4.36 -0.56
C GLU A 50 5.60 4.61 -2.03
N PHE A 51 4.34 4.85 -2.33
CA PHE A 51 3.81 5.00 -3.67
C PHE A 51 2.79 6.14 -3.67
N ASP A 52 2.80 6.91 -4.76
CA ASP A 52 1.76 7.89 -5.04
C ASP A 52 0.79 7.30 -6.07
N SER A 53 -0.50 7.45 -5.82
CA SER A 53 -1.55 7.08 -6.76
C SER A 53 -2.61 8.17 -6.85
N SER A 54 -3.47 8.07 -7.86
CA SER A 54 -4.51 9.06 -8.11
C SER A 54 -5.80 8.42 -8.60
N PHE A 55 -6.91 9.01 -8.19
CA PHE A 55 -8.23 8.73 -8.71
C PHE A 55 -8.59 9.74 -9.80
N GLN A 56 -9.12 9.23 -10.91
CA GLN A 56 -9.75 10.03 -11.95
C GLN A 56 -11.25 9.74 -11.93
N PHE A 57 -12.04 10.70 -11.43
CA PHE A 57 -13.47 10.51 -11.19
C PHE A 57 -14.32 10.59 -12.46
N LYS A 58 -13.84 11.28 -13.51
CA LYS A 58 -14.47 11.37 -14.84
C LYS A 58 -15.94 11.80 -14.75
N GLY A 59 -16.21 12.83 -13.94
CA GLY A 59 -17.55 13.37 -13.68
C GLY A 59 -18.43 12.50 -12.79
N LYS A 60 -17.91 11.39 -12.23
CA LYS A 60 -18.62 10.52 -11.29
C LYS A 60 -18.29 10.90 -9.84
N THR A 61 -19.00 10.28 -8.91
CA THR A 61 -18.73 10.41 -7.46
C THR A 61 -17.84 9.29 -6.93
N ARG A 62 -17.58 8.24 -7.71
CA ARG A 62 -16.75 7.10 -7.32
C ARG A 62 -15.73 6.78 -8.40
N ALA A 63 -14.54 6.42 -7.99
CA ALA A 63 -13.45 5.97 -8.84
C ALA A 63 -12.74 4.79 -8.17
N GLY A 64 -12.10 3.96 -9.00
CA GLY A 64 -11.26 2.88 -8.53
C GLY A 64 -9.96 2.84 -9.31
N VAL A 65 -8.88 2.47 -8.63
CA VAL A 65 -7.56 2.21 -9.22
C VAL A 65 -7.08 0.86 -8.71
N VAL A 66 -6.39 0.11 -9.58
CA VAL A 66 -5.77 -1.16 -9.23
C VAL A 66 -4.27 -0.98 -9.39
N GLU A 67 -3.56 -1.18 -8.31
CA GLU A 67 -2.11 -1.14 -8.25
C GLU A 67 -1.59 -2.58 -8.29
N GLU A 68 -0.64 -2.84 -9.19
CA GLU A 68 0.06 -4.12 -9.30
C GLU A 68 1.44 -3.98 -8.65
N LEU A 69 1.70 -4.84 -7.67
CA LEU A 69 2.92 -4.84 -6.88
C LEU A 69 3.67 -6.14 -7.16
N GLU A 70 4.94 -6.01 -7.52
CA GLU A 70 5.86 -7.13 -7.69
C GLU A 70 7.11 -6.83 -6.86
N GLU A 71 7.26 -7.54 -5.73
CA GLU A 71 8.36 -7.33 -4.79
C GLU A 71 9.10 -8.65 -4.56
N LYS A 72 10.44 -8.59 -4.58
CA LYS A 72 11.29 -9.74 -4.35
C LYS A 72 11.87 -9.71 -2.95
N ILE A 73 11.57 -10.73 -2.14
CA ILE A 73 12.11 -10.88 -0.78
C ILE A 73 13.33 -11.80 -0.82
N PRO A 74 14.56 -11.32 -0.55
CA PRO A 74 15.73 -12.19 -0.44
C PRO A 74 15.57 -13.28 0.64
N PRO A 75 16.16 -14.47 0.49
CA PRO A 75 16.06 -15.55 1.47
C PRO A 75 16.67 -15.19 2.84
N ALA A 76 17.65 -14.29 2.87
CA ALA A 76 18.30 -13.85 4.10
C ALA A 76 17.48 -12.82 4.89
N SER A 77 16.36 -12.32 4.32
CA SER A 77 15.51 -11.31 4.95
C SER A 77 14.72 -11.85 6.13
N GLY A 78 14.62 -13.16 6.27
CA GLY A 78 13.91 -13.83 7.35
C GLY A 78 13.55 -15.25 6.97
N THR A 79 13.11 -16.02 7.95
CA THR A 79 12.41 -17.27 7.69
C THR A 79 10.91 -17.00 7.76
N ALA A 80 10.17 -17.46 6.74
CA ALA A 80 8.72 -17.40 6.70
C ALA A 80 8.09 -17.88 8.03
N PRO A 81 6.94 -17.31 8.45
CA PRO A 81 6.01 -16.50 7.64
C PRO A 81 6.32 -14.99 7.60
N TYR A 82 5.94 -14.35 6.49
CA TYR A 82 5.96 -12.89 6.31
C TYR A 82 4.53 -12.33 6.36
N THR A 83 4.39 -11.08 6.81
CA THR A 83 3.12 -10.33 6.73
C THR A 83 3.31 -9.10 5.85
N ILE A 84 2.36 -8.88 4.94
CA ILE A 84 2.33 -7.70 4.06
C ILE A 84 1.30 -6.72 4.61
N TYR A 85 1.75 -5.52 4.96
CA TYR A 85 0.91 -4.39 5.31
C TYR A 85 0.74 -3.47 4.10
N VAL A 86 -0.50 -3.04 3.88
CA VAL A 86 -0.82 -1.96 2.95
C VAL A 86 -1.56 -0.89 3.74
N GLY A 87 -1.06 0.34 3.70
CA GLY A 87 -1.63 1.45 4.46
C GLY A 87 -1.54 2.77 3.71
N PHE A 88 -2.37 3.75 4.09
CA PHE A 88 -2.28 5.11 3.54
C PHE A 88 -1.13 5.87 4.18
N GLN A 89 -0.36 6.59 3.35
CA GLN A 89 0.65 7.53 3.78
C GLN A 89 -0.02 8.88 3.97
N LEU A 90 -0.61 9.08 5.15
CA LEU A 90 -1.38 10.28 5.46
C LEU A 90 -0.45 11.48 5.66
N THR A 91 -0.84 12.61 5.10
CA THR A 91 -0.28 13.92 5.44
C THR A 91 -0.66 14.30 6.89
N PRO A 92 0.06 15.25 7.52
CA PRO A 92 -0.28 15.72 8.86
C PRO A 92 -1.72 16.23 8.99
N ASP A 93 -2.22 16.92 7.97
CA ASP A 93 -3.59 17.46 7.94
C ASP A 93 -4.65 16.35 7.84
N GLU A 94 -4.43 15.36 6.98
CA GLU A 94 -5.31 14.18 6.88
C GLU A 94 -5.31 13.37 8.18
N LEU A 95 -4.15 13.21 8.81
CA LEU A 95 -4.05 12.54 10.11
C LEU A 95 -4.81 13.29 11.20
N ALA A 96 -4.68 14.63 11.24
CA ALA A 96 -5.40 15.47 12.19
C ALA A 96 -6.92 15.40 11.95
N PHE A 97 -7.35 15.47 10.70
CA PHE A 97 -8.75 15.30 10.30
C PHE A 97 -9.29 13.94 10.74
N ASN A 98 -8.61 12.84 10.38
CA ASN A 98 -9.03 11.49 10.73
C ASN A 98 -9.11 11.30 12.25
N ARG A 99 -8.12 11.78 13.02
CA ARG A 99 -8.16 11.71 14.49
C ARG A 99 -9.32 12.50 15.11
N GLY A 100 -9.71 13.61 14.49
CA GLY A 100 -10.88 14.39 14.91
C GLY A 100 -12.22 13.70 14.65
N GLN A 101 -12.26 12.71 13.76
CA GLN A 101 -13.47 11.98 13.39
C GLN A 101 -13.67 10.66 14.14
N VAL A 102 -12.65 10.12 14.82
CA VAL A 102 -12.74 8.87 15.61
C VAL A 102 -13.34 9.13 17.01
N ARG A 103 -14.48 9.82 17.10
CA ARG A 103 -15.11 10.15 18.38
C ARG A 103 -16.48 9.50 18.56
#